data_AF-A0A968F1Z0-F1
#
_entry.id   AF-A0A968F1Z0-F1
#
_cell.length_a   1.000
_cell.length_b   1.000
_cell.length_c   1.000
_cell.angle_alpha   90.00
_cell.angle_beta   90.00
_cell.angle_gamma   90.00
#
_symmetry.space_group_name_H-M   'P 1'
#
loop_
_entity.id
_entity.type
_entity.pdbx_description
1 polymer ?
#
loop_
_entity_poly.entity_id
_entity_poly.type
_entity_poly.pdbx_seq_one_letter_code
_entity_poly.pdbx_strand_id
1 'polypeptide(L)'
;EANASPISVGAVNQSSLIASFSSRGGDHSEWNRVTVVAPGVTVNSTVLNNDYGKKSGTSMACPHVAGLAALLYEKYPGISPINVERRITASSTDLGGPGFD
;
A
#
# COMPACT_ATOMS: atom_id res chain seq x y z
N GLU A 1 4.13 20.90 -14.81
CA GLU A 1 3.71 20.51 -13.45
C GLU A 1 4.02 19.03 -13.26
N ALA A 2 4.60 18.62 -12.14
CA ALA A 2 4.84 17.19 -11.89
C ALA A 2 3.49 16.55 -11.53
N ASN A 3 2.92 15.78 -12.46
CA ASN A 3 1.71 15.01 -12.22
C ASN A 3 1.97 13.98 -11.12
N ALA A 4 1.01 13.81 -10.20
CA ALA A 4 1.09 12.76 -9.19
C ALA A 4 0.98 11.37 -9.86
N SER A 5 1.79 10.43 -9.40
CA SER A 5 1.77 9.05 -9.88
C SER A 5 0.79 8.21 -9.05
N PRO A 6 0.25 7.10 -9.59
CA PRO A 6 -0.49 6.13 -8.80
C PRO A 6 0.37 5.55 -7.68
N ILE A 7 -0.20 5.36 -6.49
CA ILE A 7 0.45 4.65 -5.39
C ILE A 7 0.23 3.15 -5.60
N SER A 8 1.28 2.42 -5.96
CA SER A 8 1.24 0.97 -6.11
C SER A 8 1.51 0.29 -4.76
N VAL A 9 0.69 -0.71 -4.42
CA VAL A 9 0.70 -1.32 -3.08
C VAL A 9 0.99 -2.82 -3.14
N GLY A 10 2.13 -3.22 -2.56
CA GLY A 10 2.50 -4.61 -2.36
C GLY A 10 1.85 -5.22 -1.10
N ALA A 11 1.96 -6.54 -0.95
CA ALA A 11 1.37 -7.26 0.17
C ALA A 11 2.44 -7.87 1.10
N VAL A 12 2.31 -7.64 2.40
CA VAL A 12 3.06 -8.34 3.45
C VAL A 12 2.14 -9.18 4.34
N ASN A 13 2.73 -10.15 5.04
CA ASN A 13 2.06 -10.92 6.09
C ASN A 13 2.21 -10.27 7.47
N GLN A 14 1.65 -10.91 8.50
CA GLN A 14 1.68 -10.43 9.89
C GLN A 14 3.09 -10.37 10.50
N SER A 15 4.06 -11.07 9.91
CA SER A 15 5.47 -11.04 10.29
C SER A 15 6.27 -10.03 9.44
N SER A 16 5.59 -9.12 8.74
CA SER A 16 6.19 -8.14 7.83
C SER A 16 7.04 -8.75 6.71
N LEU A 17 6.77 -10.01 6.34
CA LEU A 17 7.42 -10.65 5.20
C LEU A 17 6.61 -10.41 3.94
N ILE A 18 7.27 -10.02 2.86
CA ILE A 18 6.65 -9.83 1.53
C ILE A 18 6.01 -11.14 1.10
N ALA A 19 4.73 -11.08 0.73
CA ALA A 19 3.97 -12.23 0.29
C ALA A 19 4.56 -12.79 -1.01
N SER A 20 4.59 -14.13 -1.15
CA SER A 20 5.17 -14.78 -2.34
C SER A 20 4.51 -14.35 -3.66
N PHE A 21 3.21 -14.01 -3.62
CA PHE A 21 2.45 -13.51 -4.77
C PHE A 21 2.59 -12.01 -5.01
N SER A 22 3.18 -11.25 -4.08
CA SER A 22 3.33 -9.81 -4.25
C SER A 22 4.32 -9.53 -5.36
N SER A 23 3.93 -8.69 -6.32
CA SER A 23 4.88 -8.12 -7.27
C SER A 23 5.93 -7.32 -6.50
N ARG A 24 7.17 -7.35 -6.99
CA ARG A 24 8.30 -6.57 -6.45
C ARG A 24 8.65 -5.38 -7.34
N GLY A 25 7.87 -5.14 -8.40
CA GLY A 25 8.31 -4.29 -9.49
C GLY A 25 9.47 -4.93 -10.26
N GLY A 26 10.08 -4.18 -11.17
CA GLY A 26 11.27 -4.63 -11.88
C GLY A 26 12.08 -3.45 -12.41
N ASP A 27 13.39 -3.66 -12.54
CA ASP A 27 14.39 -2.65 -12.95
C ASP A 27 14.18 -2.11 -14.38
N HIS A 28 13.22 -2.67 -15.11
CA HIS A 28 13.00 -2.42 -16.53
C HIS A 28 12.06 -1.25 -16.84
N SER A 29 11.50 -0.56 -15.83
CA SER A 29 10.66 0.62 -16.05
C SER A 29 10.59 1.56 -14.85
N GLU A 30 10.78 2.85 -15.09
CA GLU A 30 10.53 3.94 -14.12
C GLU A 30 9.07 3.94 -13.59
N TRP A 31 8.14 3.29 -14.30
CA TRP A 31 6.73 3.21 -13.98
C TRP A 31 6.33 1.95 -13.18
N ASN A 32 7.24 1.02 -12.93
CA ASN A 32 6.93 -0.27 -12.32
C ASN A 32 7.65 -0.49 -10.98
N ARG A 33 7.54 0.50 -10.09
CA ARG A 33 8.04 0.41 -8.72
C ARG A 33 6.86 0.19 -7.78
N VAL A 34 6.99 -0.74 -6.84
CA VAL A 34 6.09 -0.80 -5.69
C VAL A 34 6.39 0.44 -4.84
N THR A 35 5.36 1.24 -4.53
CA THR A 35 5.55 2.48 -3.75
C THR A 35 5.67 2.17 -2.27
N VAL A 36 4.82 1.26 -1.77
CA VAL A 36 4.79 0.79 -0.39
C VAL A 36 4.18 -0.61 -0.32
N VAL A 37 4.48 -1.34 0.75
CA VAL A 37 3.74 -2.55 1.14
C VAL A 37 2.74 -2.30 2.27
N ALA A 38 1.66 -3.09 2.29
CA ALA A 38 0.67 -3.09 3.37
C ALA A 38 0.15 -4.50 3.67
N PRO A 39 -0.56 -4.72 4.80
CA PRO A 39 -1.10 -6.03 5.16
C PRO A 39 -2.01 -6.59 4.06
N GLY A 40 -1.61 -7.72 3.48
CA GLY A 40 -2.33 -8.36 2.37
C GLY A 40 -2.43 -9.87 2.48
N VAL A 41 -1.90 -10.49 3.53
CA VAL A 41 -2.01 -11.95 3.76
C VAL A 41 -2.93 -12.23 4.94
N THR A 42 -3.93 -13.08 4.73
CA THR A 42 -4.86 -13.54 5.77
C THR A 42 -5.58 -12.36 6.46
N VAL A 43 -5.94 -11.35 5.67
CA VAL A 43 -6.66 -10.16 6.12
C VAL A 43 -8.13 -10.52 6.35
N ASN A 44 -8.61 -10.31 7.57
CA ASN A 44 -10.01 -10.50 7.91
C ASN A 44 -10.82 -9.26 7.51
N SER A 45 -11.85 -9.42 6.69
CA SER A 45 -12.73 -8.34 6.26
C SER A 45 -14.17 -8.85 6.06
N THR A 46 -15.10 -7.94 5.83
CA THR A 46 -16.49 -8.27 5.55
C THR A 46 -16.62 -9.02 4.22
N VAL A 47 -17.53 -9.99 4.20
CA VAL A 47 -17.94 -10.72 3.00
C VAL A 47 -19.46 -10.70 2.89
N LEU A 48 -19.98 -11.21 1.77
CA LEU A 48 -21.43 -11.33 1.56
C LEU A 48 -22.08 -12.17 2.67
N ASN A 49 -23.39 -11.98 2.85
CA ASN A 49 -24.20 -12.70 3.84
C ASN A 49 -23.91 -12.35 5.30
N ASN A 50 -23.55 -11.07 5.58
CA ASN A 50 -23.32 -10.55 6.94
C ASN A 50 -22.25 -11.33 7.72
N ASP A 51 -21.17 -11.71 7.03
CA ASP A 51 -20.12 -12.55 7.58
C ASP A 51 -18.73 -11.89 7.41
N TYR A 52 -17.73 -12.48 8.04
CA TYR A 52 -16.33 -12.11 7.94
C TYR A 52 -15.51 -13.25 7.37
N GLY A 53 -14.60 -12.91 6.46
CA GLY A 53 -13.71 -13.87 5.82
C GLY A 53 -12.27 -13.38 5.80
N LYS A 54 -11.35 -14.34 5.89
CA LYS A 54 -9.92 -14.09 5.68
C LYS A 54 -9.55 -14.29 4.22
N LYS A 55 -8.97 -13.28 3.59
CA LYS A 55 -8.47 -13.33 2.21
C LYS A 55 -7.03 -12.84 2.12
N SER A 56 -6.33 -13.28 1.07
CA SER A 56 -4.96 -12.86 0.78
C SER A 56 -4.88 -12.29 -0.64
N GLY A 57 -4.21 -11.16 -0.81
CA GLY A 57 -3.99 -10.50 -2.09
C GLY A 57 -3.52 -9.05 -1.92
N THR A 58 -2.89 -8.50 -2.96
CA THR A 58 -2.63 -7.05 -3.03
C THR A 58 -3.94 -6.24 -3.07
N SER A 59 -5.05 -6.85 -3.52
CA SER A 59 -6.40 -6.31 -3.39
C SER A 59 -6.84 -6.09 -1.93
N MET A 60 -6.23 -6.77 -0.96
CA MET A 60 -6.46 -6.51 0.46
C MET A 60 -5.48 -5.47 1.01
N ALA A 61 -4.26 -5.37 0.45
CA ALA A 61 -3.27 -4.37 0.84
C ALA A 61 -3.64 -2.96 0.36
N CYS A 62 -4.07 -2.82 -0.91
CA CYS A 62 -4.48 -1.54 -1.51
C CYS A 62 -5.50 -0.73 -0.69
N PRO A 63 -6.64 -1.31 -0.22
CA PRO A 63 -7.60 -0.55 0.57
C PRO A 63 -7.07 -0.09 1.94
N HIS A 64 -6.03 -0.72 2.51
CA HIS A 64 -5.38 -0.20 3.73
C HIS A 64 -4.70 1.16 3.45
N VAL A 65 -3.96 1.26 2.35
CA VAL A 65 -3.27 2.50 1.96
C VAL A 65 -4.27 3.55 1.49
N ALA A 66 -5.33 3.15 0.79
CA ALA A 66 -6.42 4.06 0.42
C ALA A 66 -7.12 4.65 1.67
N GLY A 67 -7.35 3.85 2.71
CA GLY A 67 -7.86 4.32 4.00
C GLY A 67 -6.93 5.32 4.69
N LEU A 68 -5.62 5.04 4.69
CA LEU A 68 -4.62 5.98 5.21
C LEU A 68 -4.61 7.30 4.43
N ALA A 69 -4.71 7.24 3.10
CA ALA A 69 -4.81 8.43 2.27
C ALA A 69 -6.08 9.24 2.60
N ALA A 70 -7.22 8.58 2.81
CA ALA A 70 -8.46 9.23 3.22
C ALA A 70 -8.31 9.98 4.56
N LEU A 71 -7.65 9.37 5.56
CA LEU A 71 -7.36 10.01 6.85
C LEU A 71 -6.43 11.23 6.67
N LEU A 72 -5.49 11.18 5.73
CA LEU A 72 -4.64 12.33 5.41
C LEU A 72 -5.43 13.47 4.76
N TYR A 73 -6.37 13.16 3.87
CA TYR A 73 -7.27 14.16 3.29
C TYR A 73 -8.21 14.77 4.32
N GLU A 74 -8.71 13.98 5.27
CA GLU A 74 -9.54 14.46 6.38
C GLU A 74 -8.75 15.41 7.30
N LYS A 75 -7.55 14.98 7.73
CA LYS A 75 -6.71 15.76 8.65
C LYS A 75 -6.13 17.02 8.02
N TYR A 76 -5.90 17.02 6.71
CA TYR A 76 -5.27 18.12 5.98
C TYR A 76 -6.10 18.51 4.74
N PRO A 77 -7.19 19.27 4.92
CA PRO A 77 -8.00 19.74 3.80
C PRO A 77 -7.15 20.47 2.76
N GLY A 78 -7.29 20.10 1.49
CA GLY A 78 -6.53 20.70 0.38
C GLY A 78 -5.10 20.18 0.21
N ILE A 79 -4.69 19.14 0.93
CA ILE A 79 -3.41 18.46 0.67
C ILE A 79 -3.37 17.96 -0.78
N SER A 80 -2.24 18.19 -1.47
CA SER A 80 -2.06 17.70 -2.83
C SER A 80 -1.75 16.19 -2.83
N PRO A 81 -2.12 15.45 -3.89
CA PRO A 81 -1.85 14.01 -3.99
C PRO A 81 -0.37 13.65 -3.81
N ILE A 82 0.55 14.49 -4.32
CA ILE A 82 2.00 14.28 -4.17
C ILE A 82 2.46 14.41 -2.70
N ASN A 83 1.81 15.28 -1.93
CA ASN A 83 2.09 15.42 -0.50
C ASN A 83 1.47 14.28 0.31
N VAL A 84 0.37 13.68 -0.17
CA VAL A 84 -0.18 12.45 0.40
C VAL A 84 0.80 11.30 0.21
N GLU A 85 1.25 11.05 -1.02
CA GLU A 85 2.25 10.01 -1.33
C GLU A 85 3.53 10.20 -0.50
N ARG A 86 4.06 11.43 -0.44
CA ARG A 86 5.25 11.74 0.35
C ARG A 86 5.06 11.44 1.84
N ARG A 87 3.88 11.74 2.40
CA ARG A 87 3.61 11.47 3.81
C ARG A 87 3.47 9.99 4.10
N ILE A 88 2.82 9.26 3.20
CA ILE A 88 2.70 7.80 3.30
C ILE A 88 4.09 7.18 3.29
N THR A 89 4.89 7.45 2.25
CA THR A 89 6.24 6.89 2.09
C THR A 89 7.19 7.30 3.22
N ALA A 90 7.16 8.57 3.67
CA ALA A 90 8.00 9.04 4.78
C ALA A 90 7.59 8.46 6.15
N SER A 91 6.37 7.92 6.28
CA SER A 91 5.89 7.27 7.51
C SER A 91 5.98 5.74 7.48
N SER A 92 6.30 5.15 6.33
CA SER A 92 6.48 3.72 6.18
C SER A 92 7.70 3.23 6.94
N THR A 93 7.60 2.02 7.50
CA THR A 93 8.77 1.31 8.05
C THR A 93 9.50 0.62 6.92
N ASP A 94 10.81 0.84 6.80
CA ASP A 94 11.69 0.09 5.90
C ASP A 94 11.87 -1.34 6.45
N LEU A 95 11.47 -2.35 5.69
CA LEU A 95 11.43 -3.76 6.12
C LEU A 95 12.63 -4.57 5.61
N GLY A 96 13.49 -3.98 4.78
CA GLY A 96 14.60 -4.63 4.09
C GLY A 96 15.96 -3.99 4.35
N GLY A 97 16.91 -4.28 3.45
CA GLY A 97 18.11 -3.45 3.29
C GLY A 97 17.74 -2.18 2.51
N PRO A 98 18.58 -1.12 2.51
CA PRO A 98 18.24 0.18 1.94
C PRO A 98 17.69 0.07 0.51
N GLY A 99 16.42 0.44 0.31
CA GLY A 99 15.69 0.29 -0.95
C GLY A 99 14.21 0.70 -0.82
N PHE A 100 13.47 0.61 -1.93
CA PHE A 100 12.00 0.75 -1.90
C PHE A 100 11.38 -0.64 -1.75
N ASP A 101 10.61 -0.84 -0.68
CA ASP A 101 9.83 -2.06 -0.41
C ASP A 101 8.32 -1.82 -0.55
#